data_AF-A0A1I6VK86-F1
#
_entry.id   AF-A0A1I6VK86-F1
#
_cell.length_a   1.000
_cell.length_b   1.000
_cell.length_c   1.000
_cell.angle_alpha   90.00
_cell.angle_beta   90.00
_cell.angle_gamma   90.00
#
_symmetry.space_group_name_H-M   'P 1'
#
loop_
_entity.id
_entity.type
_entity.pdbx_description
1 polymer ?
#
loop_
_entity_poly.entity_id
_entity_poly.type
_entity_poly.pdbx_seq_one_letter_code
_entity_poly.pdbx_strand_id
1 'polypeptide(L)'
;MATEPIDMEVAGMCVNEFGGAIGMPQLCGEWFGNQIFWLVVALVAIYFILSRIALPRIGSVLAERQGTITNDIAAAEDLKVKATEAEAAYDKALIDARAEAHRIVAAAKADIQADLNKAIAQADAEIAEKAAESEKAISEIRASAMQNVEEVAKDTAQAIVAALGGSADAKTVSAAVEARMKG
;
A
#
# COMPACT_ATOMS: atom_id res chain seq x y z
N MET A 1 39.43 104.36 -59.43
CA MET A 1 39.87 103.70 -58.19
C MET A 1 39.20 104.38 -57.02
N ALA A 2 38.05 103.87 -56.62
CA ALA A 2 37.50 103.92 -55.27
C ALA A 2 36.39 102.87 -55.30
N THR A 3 36.70 101.73 -54.69
CA THR A 3 35.87 100.56 -54.52
C THR A 3 34.58 100.95 -53.81
N GLU A 4 33.43 100.74 -54.46
CA GLU A 4 32.17 100.68 -53.74
C GLU A 4 32.23 99.45 -52.82
N PRO A 5 31.92 99.59 -51.51
CA PRO A 5 31.84 98.46 -50.62
C PRO A 5 30.68 97.57 -51.09
N ILE A 6 30.96 96.28 -51.30
CA ILE A 6 29.93 95.27 -51.44
C ILE A 6 29.13 95.34 -50.13
N ASP A 7 27.85 95.70 -50.21
CA ASP A 7 26.95 95.59 -49.06
C ASP A 7 26.82 94.10 -48.74
N MET A 8 27.57 93.66 -47.73
CA MET A 8 27.64 92.28 -47.26
C MET A 8 26.34 91.97 -46.52
N GLU A 9 25.35 91.47 -47.25
CA GLU A 9 24.08 91.02 -46.68
C GLU A 9 24.32 89.76 -45.85
N VAL A 10 24.29 89.93 -44.53
CA VAL A 10 24.43 88.83 -43.57
C VAL A 10 23.20 87.93 -43.70
N ALA A 11 23.39 86.67 -44.09
CA ALA A 11 22.31 85.71 -44.33
C ALA A 11 21.47 85.34 -43.08
N GLY A 12 21.91 85.74 -41.88
CA GLY A 12 21.20 85.59 -40.60
C GLY A 12 22.13 85.90 -39.41
N MET A 13 21.61 85.98 -38.19
CA MET A 13 22.44 86.31 -37.01
C MET A 13 23.46 85.20 -36.67
N CYS A 14 23.24 84.00 -37.20
CA CYS A 14 24.03 82.81 -36.91
C CYS A 14 25.00 82.38 -38.04
N VAL A 15 24.97 83.03 -39.21
CA VAL A 15 25.71 82.62 -40.41
C VAL A 15 26.46 83.81 -41.00
N ASN A 16 27.77 83.66 -41.23
CA ASN A 16 28.60 84.67 -41.86
C ASN A 16 28.43 84.67 -43.39
N GLU A 17 29.00 85.69 -44.02
CA GLU A 17 28.94 85.90 -45.48
C GLU A 17 29.47 84.72 -46.32
N PHE A 18 30.35 83.88 -45.75
CA PHE A 18 30.91 82.69 -46.42
C PHE A 18 30.10 81.41 -46.13
N GLY A 19 28.94 81.52 -45.48
CA GLY A 19 28.11 80.37 -45.07
C GLY A 19 28.65 79.61 -43.85
N GLY A 20 29.68 80.14 -43.19
CA GLY A 20 30.25 79.59 -41.96
C GLY A 20 29.49 80.08 -40.73
N ALA A 21 29.38 79.25 -39.71
CA ALA A 21 28.68 79.63 -38.49
C ALA A 21 29.48 80.65 -37.66
N ILE A 22 28.79 81.66 -37.11
CA ILE A 22 29.41 82.72 -36.27
C ILE A 22 29.42 82.27 -34.80
N GLY A 23 30.59 82.32 -34.14
CA GLY A 23 30.72 82.01 -32.72
C GLY A 23 30.61 80.51 -32.40
N MET A 24 29.99 80.16 -31.27
CA MET A 24 29.62 78.77 -30.93
C MET A 24 28.26 78.46 -31.59
N PRO A 25 28.24 77.72 -32.72
CA PRO A 25 27.03 77.58 -33.53
C PRO A 25 25.85 76.94 -32.76
N GLN A 26 26.17 76.09 -31.78
CA GLN A 26 25.21 75.39 -30.93
C GLN A 26 24.43 76.29 -29.95
N LEU A 27 24.84 77.54 -29.74
CA LEU A 27 24.17 78.47 -28.81
C LEU A 27 23.37 79.56 -29.52
N CYS A 28 23.27 79.51 -30.85
CA CYS A 28 22.58 80.55 -31.60
C CYS A 28 21.06 80.33 -31.63
N GLY A 29 20.31 81.25 -31.03
CA GLY A 29 18.85 81.13 -30.81
C GLY A 29 18.01 80.96 -32.07
N GLU A 30 18.48 81.42 -33.23
CA GLU A 30 17.77 81.30 -34.52
C GLU A 30 17.58 79.83 -34.94
N TRP A 31 18.48 78.94 -34.55
CA TRP A 31 18.40 77.50 -34.89
C TRP A 31 17.54 76.70 -33.91
N PHE A 32 17.29 77.22 -32.69
CA PHE A 32 16.55 76.50 -31.65
C PHE A 32 15.12 76.18 -32.08
N GLY A 33 14.45 77.06 -32.83
CA GLY A 33 13.08 76.82 -33.29
C GLY A 33 12.95 75.54 -34.14
N ASN A 34 13.85 75.36 -35.11
CA ASN A 34 13.87 74.17 -35.96
C ASN A 34 14.26 72.91 -35.16
N GLN A 35 15.25 73.01 -34.27
CA GLN A 35 15.66 71.87 -33.41
C GLN A 35 14.54 71.44 -32.46
N ILE A 36 13.85 72.39 -31.82
CA ILE A 36 12.73 72.12 -30.92
C ILE A 36 11.56 71.50 -31.70
N PHE A 37 11.26 71.98 -32.91
CA PHE A 37 10.23 71.39 -33.76
C PHE A 37 10.50 69.91 -34.03
N TRP A 38 11.69 69.57 -34.53
CA TRP A 38 12.05 68.17 -34.79
C TRP A 38 12.16 67.33 -33.53
N LEU A 39 12.60 67.91 -32.41
CA LEU A 39 12.60 67.23 -31.11
C LEU A 39 11.18 66.84 -30.71
N VAL A 40 10.22 67.75 -30.80
CA VAL A 40 8.81 67.46 -30.50
C VAL A 40 8.26 66.40 -31.46
N VAL A 41 8.53 66.51 -32.76
CA VAL A 41 8.10 65.50 -33.75
C VAL A 41 8.69 64.13 -33.43
N ALA A 42 9.98 64.04 -33.13
CA ALA A 42 10.66 62.80 -32.77
C ALA A 42 10.10 62.21 -31.45
N LEU A 43 9.86 63.05 -30.44
CA LEU A 43 9.31 62.62 -29.16
C LEU A 43 7.89 62.07 -29.33
N VAL A 44 7.04 62.73 -30.12
CA VAL A 44 5.70 62.24 -30.45
C VAL A 44 5.79 60.92 -31.23
N ALA A 45 6.66 60.83 -32.22
CA ALA A 45 6.86 59.59 -32.99
C ALA A 45 7.29 58.42 -32.09
N ILE A 46 8.28 58.62 -31.21
CA ILE A 46 8.73 57.62 -30.24
C ILE A 46 7.60 57.26 -29.26
N TYR A 47 6.86 58.24 -28.75
CA TYR A 47 5.72 58.01 -27.86
C TYR A 47 4.67 57.11 -28.51
N PHE A 48 4.32 57.36 -29.78
CA PHE A 48 3.39 56.51 -30.52
C PHE A 48 3.94 55.10 -30.75
N ILE A 49 5.21 54.95 -31.09
CA ILE A 49 5.84 53.63 -31.27
C ILE A 49 5.84 52.85 -29.95
N LEU A 50 6.24 53.48 -28.85
CA LEU A 50 6.29 52.81 -27.54
C LEU A 50 4.89 52.44 -27.05
N SER A 51 3.94 53.38 -27.09
CA SER A 51 2.57 53.16 -26.61
C SER A 51 1.81 52.13 -27.45
N ARG A 52 2.01 52.14 -28.77
CA ARG A 52 1.21 51.31 -29.68
C ARG A 52 1.85 50.01 -30.09
N ILE A 53 3.17 49.87 -29.97
CA ILE A 53 3.92 48.68 -30.43
C ILE A 53 4.74 48.05 -29.31
N ALA A 54 5.62 48.81 -28.65
CA ALA A 54 6.58 48.22 -27.70
C ALA A 54 5.91 47.74 -26.40
N LEU A 55 5.16 48.61 -25.73
CA LEU A 55 4.45 48.29 -24.49
C LEU A 55 3.44 47.15 -24.64
N PRO A 56 2.56 47.11 -25.68
CA PRO A 56 1.61 46.00 -25.82
C PRO A 56 2.31 44.66 -26.07
N ARG A 57 3.45 44.62 -26.78
CA ARG A 57 4.23 43.37 -26.95
C ARG A 57 4.84 42.87 -25.66
N ILE A 58 5.35 43.77 -24.81
CA ILE A 58 5.87 43.38 -23.49
C ILE A 58 4.72 42.89 -22.60
N GLY A 59 3.58 43.58 -22.65
CA GLY A 59 2.36 43.20 -21.93
C GLY A 59 1.87 41.80 -22.31
N SER A 60 1.89 41.44 -23.59
CA SER A 60 1.47 40.10 -24.04
C SER A 60 2.39 38.99 -23.51
N VAL A 61 3.71 39.19 -23.52
CA VAL A 61 4.66 38.21 -22.98
C VAL A 61 4.50 38.05 -21.47
N LEU A 62 4.27 39.15 -20.75
CA LEU A 62 4.04 39.09 -19.31
C LEU A 62 2.73 38.36 -18.98
N ALA A 63 1.66 38.66 -19.71
CA ALA A 63 0.37 37.99 -19.55
C ALA A 63 0.47 36.49 -19.88
N GLU A 64 1.21 36.11 -20.93
CA GLU A 64 1.45 34.71 -21.27
C GLU A 64 2.19 33.98 -20.14
N ARG A 65 3.29 34.55 -19.63
CA ARG A 65 4.03 33.96 -18.51
C ARG A 65 3.17 33.83 -17.25
N GLN A 66 2.41 34.87 -16.91
CA GLN A 66 1.52 34.83 -15.77
C GLN A 66 0.42 33.77 -15.94
N GLY A 67 -0.12 33.64 -17.16
CA GLY A 67 -1.09 32.61 -17.52
C GLY A 67 -0.52 31.20 -17.35
N THR A 68 0.67 30.94 -17.90
CA THR A 68 1.35 29.64 -17.78
C THR A 68 1.64 29.31 -16.32
N ILE A 69 2.20 30.24 -15.54
CA ILE A 69 2.49 30.01 -14.11
C ILE A 69 1.20 29.69 -13.35
N THR A 70 0.13 30.44 -13.58
CA THR A 70 -1.15 30.22 -12.89
C THR A 70 -1.74 28.86 -13.26
N ASN A 71 -1.69 28.49 -14.54
CA ASN A 71 -2.15 27.20 -15.02
C ASN A 71 -1.33 26.04 -14.44
N ASP A 72 -0.01 26.18 -14.38
CA ASP A 72 0.88 25.16 -13.81
C ASP A 72 0.66 25.00 -12.31
N ILE A 73 0.42 26.09 -11.58
CA ILE A 73 0.05 26.05 -10.15
C ILE A 73 -1.28 25.33 -9.97
N ALA A 74 -2.31 25.67 -10.75
CA ALA A 74 -3.61 25.02 -10.65
C ALA A 74 -3.53 23.52 -10.98
N ALA A 75 -2.75 23.15 -12.00
CA ALA A 75 -2.51 21.75 -12.34
C ALA A 75 -1.75 21.02 -11.23
N ALA A 76 -0.75 21.65 -10.61
CA ALA A 76 -0.01 21.07 -9.50
C ALA A 76 -0.90 20.87 -8.25
N GLU A 77 -1.79 21.82 -7.96
CA GLU A 77 -2.77 21.69 -6.86
C GLU A 77 -3.76 20.54 -7.12
N ASP A 78 -4.30 20.44 -8.34
CA ASP A 78 -5.20 19.34 -8.72
C ASP A 78 -4.51 17.97 -8.64
N LEU A 79 -3.26 17.87 -9.12
CA LEU A 79 -2.46 16.66 -8.99
C LEU A 79 -2.16 16.32 -7.52
N LYS A 80 -1.92 17.32 -6.67
CA LYS A 80 -1.72 17.12 -5.23
C LYS A 80 -2.98 16.58 -4.57
N VAL A 81 -4.15 17.15 -4.87
CA VAL A 81 -5.44 16.67 -4.35
C VAL A 81 -5.67 15.21 -4.77
N LYS A 82 -5.52 14.91 -6.07
CA LYS A 82 -5.65 13.54 -6.58
C LYS A 82 -4.68 12.56 -5.92
N ALA A 83 -3.44 12.97 -5.68
CA ALA A 83 -2.46 12.15 -4.97
C ALA A 83 -2.91 11.85 -3.54
N THR A 84 -3.38 12.86 -2.79
CA THR A 84 -3.86 12.67 -1.41
C THR A 84 -5.13 11.81 -1.35
N GLU A 85 -6.04 11.95 -2.32
CA GLU A 85 -7.24 11.11 -2.41
C GLU A 85 -6.88 9.66 -2.75
N ALA A 86 -5.92 9.45 -3.67
CA ALA A 86 -5.43 8.12 -4.02
C ALA A 86 -4.70 7.45 -2.84
N GLU A 87 -3.89 8.20 -2.08
CA GLU A 87 -3.23 7.73 -0.86
C GLU A 87 -4.26 7.32 0.20
N ALA A 88 -5.26 8.15 0.46
CA ALA A 88 -6.33 7.83 1.40
C ALA A 88 -7.15 6.59 0.96
N ALA A 89 -7.44 6.45 -0.34
CA ALA A 89 -8.12 5.28 -0.88
C ALA A 89 -7.27 4.01 -0.77
N TYR A 90 -5.97 4.11 -1.03
CA TYR A 90 -5.01 3.01 -0.89
C TYR A 90 -4.91 2.54 0.57
N ASP A 91 -4.73 3.47 1.51
CA ASP A 91 -4.64 3.15 2.94
C ASP A 91 -5.93 2.51 3.46
N LYS A 92 -7.09 3.02 3.04
CA LYS A 92 -8.38 2.41 3.36
C LYS A 92 -8.47 0.98 2.81
N ALA A 93 -8.13 0.78 1.54
CA ALA A 93 -8.15 -0.55 0.93
C ALA A 93 -7.20 -1.53 1.64
N LEU A 94 -6.04 -1.05 2.10
CA LEU A 94 -5.09 -1.86 2.86
C LEU A 94 -5.64 -2.26 4.23
N ILE A 95 -6.29 -1.34 4.95
CA ILE A 95 -6.94 -1.62 6.23
C ILE A 95 -8.07 -2.63 6.04
N ASP A 96 -8.94 -2.41 5.05
CA ASP A 96 -10.07 -3.29 4.75
C ASP A 96 -9.57 -4.70 4.36
N ALA A 97 -8.54 -4.79 3.53
CA ALA A 97 -7.93 -6.08 3.16
C ALA A 97 -7.33 -6.82 4.35
N ARG A 98 -6.66 -6.12 5.27
CA ARG A 98 -6.14 -6.72 6.52
C ARG A 98 -7.26 -7.20 7.42
N ALA A 99 -8.31 -6.41 7.59
CA ALA A 99 -9.48 -6.79 8.38
C ALA A 99 -10.17 -8.03 7.80
N GLU A 100 -10.34 -8.07 6.47
CA GLU A 100 -10.92 -9.22 5.77
C GLU A 100 -10.04 -10.47 5.89
N ALA A 101 -8.72 -10.34 5.75
CA ALA A 101 -7.79 -11.44 5.98
C ALA A 101 -7.89 -12.01 7.40
N HIS A 102 -7.97 -11.14 8.42
CA HIS A 102 -8.18 -11.57 9.80
C HIS A 102 -9.53 -12.27 9.99
N ARG A 103 -10.59 -11.79 9.35
CA ARG A 103 -11.92 -12.42 9.38
C ARG A 103 -11.88 -13.81 8.76
N ILE A 104 -11.24 -13.97 7.59
CA ILE A 104 -11.08 -15.27 6.91
C ILE A 104 -10.29 -16.24 7.79
N VAL A 105 -9.17 -15.81 8.38
CA VAL A 105 -8.37 -16.65 9.27
C VAL A 105 -9.16 -17.07 10.51
N ALA A 106 -9.94 -16.16 11.10
CA ALA A 106 -10.78 -16.48 12.25
C ALA A 106 -11.87 -17.49 11.90
N ALA A 107 -12.55 -17.30 10.77
CA ALA A 107 -13.58 -18.22 10.28
C ALA A 107 -12.98 -19.62 10.00
N ALA A 108 -11.87 -19.68 9.26
CA ALA A 108 -11.20 -20.95 8.97
C ALA A 108 -10.74 -21.69 10.24
N LYS A 109 -10.24 -20.97 11.25
CA LYS A 109 -9.89 -21.58 12.54
C LYS A 109 -11.11 -22.12 13.27
N ALA A 110 -12.24 -21.41 13.23
CA ALA A 110 -13.48 -21.87 13.85
C ALA A 110 -14.01 -23.13 13.16
N ASP A 111 -13.99 -23.17 11.83
CA ASP A 111 -14.42 -24.33 11.04
C ASP A 111 -13.52 -25.54 11.31
N ILE A 112 -12.20 -25.36 11.27
CA ILE A 112 -11.22 -26.42 11.60
C ILE A 112 -11.45 -26.96 13.02
N GLN A 113 -11.70 -26.08 14.00
CA GLN A 113 -11.94 -26.52 15.38
C GLN A 113 -13.26 -27.30 15.48
N ALA A 114 -14.30 -26.90 14.76
CA ALA A 114 -15.57 -27.61 14.74
C ALA A 114 -15.42 -29.01 14.12
N ASP A 115 -14.69 -29.13 13.02
CA ASP A 115 -14.43 -30.42 12.38
C ASP A 115 -13.51 -31.32 13.21
N LEU A 116 -12.49 -30.74 13.86
CA LEU A 116 -11.65 -31.45 14.81
C LEU A 116 -12.47 -32.02 15.97
N ASN A 117 -13.37 -31.21 16.56
CA ASN A 117 -14.23 -31.67 17.65
C ASN A 117 -15.15 -32.82 17.22
N LYS A 118 -15.69 -32.79 16.00
CA LYS A 118 -16.49 -33.89 15.45
C LYS A 118 -15.65 -35.15 15.27
N ALA A 119 -14.45 -35.03 14.71
CA ALA A 119 -13.54 -36.15 14.49
C ALA A 119 -13.11 -36.79 15.83
N ILE A 120 -12.83 -35.97 16.85
CA ILE A 120 -12.52 -36.45 18.21
C ILE A 120 -13.71 -37.21 18.78
N ALA A 121 -14.93 -36.63 18.72
CA ALA A 121 -16.12 -37.30 19.26
C ALA A 121 -16.41 -38.64 18.57
N GLN A 122 -16.19 -38.72 17.26
CA GLN A 122 -16.32 -39.99 16.52
C GLN A 122 -15.23 -40.99 16.95
N ALA A 123 -13.98 -40.56 17.03
CA ALA A 123 -12.87 -41.42 17.46
C ALA A 123 -13.08 -41.95 18.88
N ASP A 124 -13.55 -41.10 19.81
CA ASP A 124 -13.85 -41.50 21.19
C ASP A 124 -14.98 -42.54 21.24
N ALA A 125 -16.01 -42.40 20.39
CA ALA A 125 -17.09 -43.38 20.29
C ALA A 125 -16.58 -44.74 19.77
N GLU A 126 -15.77 -44.73 18.70
CA GLU A 126 -15.17 -45.94 18.14
C GLU A 126 -14.20 -46.62 19.13
N ILE A 127 -13.43 -45.84 19.88
CA ILE A 127 -12.54 -46.35 20.94
C ILE A 127 -13.37 -46.99 22.06
N ALA A 128 -14.45 -46.35 22.49
CA ALA A 128 -15.32 -46.88 23.54
C ALA A 128 -15.98 -48.21 23.11
N GLU A 129 -16.43 -48.31 21.86
CA GLU A 129 -16.98 -49.55 21.30
C GLU A 129 -15.94 -50.67 21.28
N LYS A 130 -14.74 -50.40 20.74
CA LYS A 130 -13.65 -51.40 20.71
C LYS A 130 -13.18 -51.81 22.10
N ALA A 131 -13.15 -50.88 23.05
CA ALA A 131 -12.82 -51.18 24.44
C ALA A 131 -13.86 -52.12 25.06
N ALA A 132 -15.16 -51.88 24.82
CA ALA A 132 -16.24 -52.75 25.29
C ALA A 132 -16.21 -54.14 24.62
N GLU A 133 -15.89 -54.22 23.33
CA GLU A 133 -15.68 -55.49 22.62
C GLU A 133 -14.50 -56.28 23.21
N SER A 134 -13.37 -55.59 23.41
CA SER A 134 -12.16 -56.18 23.99
C SER A 134 -12.39 -56.69 25.42
N GLU A 135 -13.13 -55.93 26.24
CA GLU A 135 -13.49 -56.34 27.60
C GLU A 135 -14.34 -57.62 27.60
N LYS A 136 -15.30 -57.75 26.67
CA LYS A 136 -16.09 -58.99 26.50
C LYS A 136 -15.21 -60.16 26.10
N ALA A 137 -14.35 -59.98 25.10
CA ALA A 137 -13.43 -61.02 24.64
C ALA A 137 -12.48 -61.47 25.77
N ILE A 138 -11.93 -60.53 26.55
CA ILE A 138 -11.09 -60.83 27.71
C ILE A 138 -11.89 -61.61 28.77
N SER A 139 -13.14 -61.23 29.04
CA SER A 139 -14.01 -61.95 29.97
C SER A 139 -14.29 -63.38 29.52
N GLU A 140 -14.54 -63.61 28.23
CA GLU A 140 -14.77 -64.94 27.64
C GLU A 140 -13.50 -65.81 27.71
N ILE A 141 -12.34 -65.23 27.37
CA ILE A 141 -11.04 -65.90 27.50
C ILE A 141 -10.79 -66.26 28.97
N ARG A 142 -11.09 -65.37 29.91
CA ARG A 142 -10.94 -65.62 31.35
C ARG A 142 -11.85 -66.76 31.81
N ALA A 143 -13.11 -66.76 31.39
CA ALA A 143 -14.05 -67.83 31.72
C ALA A 143 -13.58 -69.19 31.16
N SER A 144 -13.16 -69.23 29.90
CA SER A 144 -12.64 -70.43 29.24
C SER A 144 -11.34 -70.92 29.90
N ALA A 145 -10.43 -70.01 30.25
CA ALA A 145 -9.20 -70.35 30.96
C ALA A 145 -9.51 -70.95 32.35
N MET A 146 -10.49 -70.42 33.08
CA MET A 146 -10.91 -70.98 34.37
C MET A 146 -11.47 -72.40 34.23
N GLN A 147 -12.26 -72.67 33.18
CA GLN A 147 -12.75 -74.01 32.88
C GLN A 147 -11.61 -74.98 32.55
N ASN A 148 -10.67 -74.57 31.70
CA ASN A 148 -9.49 -75.37 31.35
C ASN A 148 -8.61 -75.65 32.57
N VAL A 149 -8.45 -74.66 33.48
CA VAL A 149 -7.72 -74.85 34.74
C VAL A 149 -8.44 -75.87 35.65
N GLU A 150 -9.77 -75.84 35.71
CA GLU A 150 -10.56 -76.82 36.47
C GLU A 150 -10.38 -78.24 35.94
N GLU A 151 -10.43 -78.42 34.62
CA GLU A 151 -10.21 -79.70 33.95
C GLU A 151 -8.78 -80.22 34.22
N VAL A 152 -7.76 -79.40 33.98
CA VAL A 152 -6.36 -79.77 34.23
C VAL A 152 -6.12 -80.06 35.71
N ALA A 153 -6.76 -79.33 36.63
CA ALA A 153 -6.64 -79.60 38.06
C ALA A 153 -7.28 -80.95 38.45
N LYS A 154 -8.45 -81.30 37.89
CA LYS A 154 -9.10 -82.59 38.10
C LYS A 154 -8.23 -83.74 37.57
N ASP A 155 -7.72 -83.62 36.35
CA ASP A 155 -6.85 -84.62 35.72
C ASP A 155 -5.54 -84.80 36.48
N THR A 156 -4.90 -83.70 36.86
CA THR A 156 -3.64 -83.72 37.62
C THR A 156 -3.84 -84.33 39.01
N ALA A 157 -4.92 -83.97 39.72
CA ALA A 157 -5.23 -84.54 41.03
C ALA A 157 -5.49 -86.05 40.93
N GLN A 158 -6.21 -86.51 39.91
CA GLN A 158 -6.46 -87.93 39.67
C GLN A 158 -5.15 -88.68 39.37
N ALA A 159 -4.28 -88.12 38.52
CA ALA A 159 -2.98 -88.69 38.21
C ALA A 159 -2.07 -88.80 39.45
N ILE A 160 -2.07 -87.78 40.31
CA ILE A 160 -1.30 -87.79 41.56
C ILE A 160 -1.83 -88.85 42.54
N VAL A 161 -3.14 -88.98 42.72
CA VAL A 161 -3.75 -89.99 43.60
C VAL A 161 -3.40 -91.41 43.12
N ALA A 162 -3.46 -91.64 41.81
CA ALA A 162 -3.06 -92.91 41.21
C ALA A 162 -1.56 -93.19 41.40
N ALA A 163 -0.68 -92.20 41.20
CA ALA A 163 0.76 -92.34 41.37
C ALA A 163 1.18 -92.62 42.83
N LEU A 164 0.42 -92.12 43.80
CA LEU A 164 0.64 -92.36 45.23
C LEU A 164 0.02 -93.67 45.76
N GLY A 165 -0.57 -94.48 44.88
CA GLY A 165 -1.13 -95.80 45.22
C GLY A 165 -2.53 -95.77 45.83
N GLY A 166 -3.23 -94.63 45.77
CA GLY A 166 -4.62 -94.50 46.22
C GLY A 166 -5.64 -94.84 45.12
N SER A 167 -6.78 -95.39 45.52
CA SER A 167 -7.96 -95.56 44.65
C SER A 167 -9.05 -94.61 45.14
N ALA A 168 -9.25 -93.50 44.43
CA ALA A 168 -10.36 -92.60 44.64
C ALA A 168 -11.25 -92.61 43.39
N ASP A 169 -12.56 -92.70 43.59
CA ASP A 169 -13.51 -92.58 42.49
C ASP A 169 -13.48 -91.16 41.91
N ALA A 170 -13.73 -91.04 40.61
CA ALA A 170 -13.69 -89.76 39.88
C ALA A 170 -14.65 -88.71 40.47
N LYS A 171 -15.77 -89.12 41.07
CA LYS A 171 -16.70 -88.20 41.75
C LYS A 171 -16.10 -87.60 43.01
N THR A 172 -15.38 -88.39 43.80
CA THR A 172 -14.76 -87.89 45.04
C THR A 172 -13.63 -86.89 44.73
N VAL A 173 -12.82 -87.15 43.71
CA VAL A 173 -11.73 -86.24 43.28
C VAL A 173 -12.30 -84.93 42.71
N SER A 174 -13.29 -85.01 41.82
CA SER A 174 -13.93 -83.82 41.25
C SER A 174 -14.62 -82.96 42.31
N ALA A 175 -15.34 -83.56 43.26
CA ALA A 175 -15.97 -82.83 44.36
C ALA A 175 -14.95 -82.13 45.29
N ALA A 176 -13.80 -82.78 45.56
CA ALA A 176 -12.75 -82.19 46.38
C ALA A 176 -12.03 -81.02 45.67
N VAL A 177 -11.78 -81.12 44.37
CA VAL A 177 -11.20 -80.04 43.56
C VAL A 177 -12.16 -78.87 43.45
N GLU A 178 -13.46 -79.12 43.18
CA GLU A 178 -14.47 -78.06 43.13
C GLU A 178 -14.65 -77.31 44.46
N ALA A 179 -14.60 -78.03 45.58
CA ALA A 179 -14.66 -77.42 46.91
C ALA A 179 -13.44 -76.52 47.19
N ARG A 180 -12.28 -76.82 46.62
CA ARG A 180 -11.04 -76.01 46.74
C ARG A 180 -10.96 -74.86 45.77
N MET A 181 -11.63 -74.94 44.61
CA MET A 181 -11.72 -73.84 43.64
C MET A 181 -12.76 -72.77 44.02
N LYS A 182 -13.73 -73.11 44.90
CA LYS A 182 -14.78 -72.20 45.39
C LYS A 182 -14.47 -71.50 46.72
N GLY A 183 -13.36 -71.86 47.37
CA GLY A 183 -12.90 -71.29 48.66
C GLY A 183 -11.77 -70.29 48.46
#